data_AF-A0A433UBI9-F1
#
_entry.id   AF-A0A433UBI9-F1
#
_cell.length_a   1.000
_cell.length_b   1.000
_cell.length_c   1.000
_cell.angle_alpha   90.00
_cell.angle_beta   90.00
_cell.angle_gamma   90.00
#
_symmetry.space_group_name_H-M   'P 1'
#
loop_
_entity.id
_entity.type
_entity.pdbx_description
1 polymer ?
#
loop_
_entity_poly.entity_id
_entity_poly.type
_entity_poly.pdbx_seq_one_letter_code
_entity_poly.pdbx_strand_id
1 'polypeptide(L)'
;CSKKSSHKEFIAVQDFLDNYQPIKEYEDSRALLRSIIDLTVRLRLNWTSPARQDDDVFSDVRGSDKLRTGTGFILSVVGPVTNESCPCEVCCGQTVAKSWRFLVRTARHMVYDTVEAQETQVDFFYDDDEIGKKETVRALKVVKSYPERDICEMLCVTHDEDLAGRVQSAYLFLDFISLVLKDEWQVLVVSHPHGKPKKITVGVGRSGTSQQPLLLLGYNAATCPGSSGAPVVLL
;
A
#
# COMPACT_ATOMS: atom_id res chain seq x y z
N CYS A 1 -18.92 8.17 4.68
CA CYS A 1 -18.05 7.46 5.66
C CYS A 1 -18.44 7.89 7.07
N SER A 2 -18.60 6.95 8.00
CA SER A 2 -18.94 7.20 9.42
C SER A 2 -17.86 7.96 10.18
N LYS A 3 -16.61 7.92 9.71
CA LYS A 3 -15.46 8.63 10.30
C LYS A 3 -15.19 10.02 9.70
N LYS A 4 -16.22 10.70 9.19
CA LYS A 4 -16.06 12.02 8.52
C LYS A 4 -15.40 13.08 9.41
N SER A 5 -15.63 13.03 10.72
CA SER A 5 -15.06 13.99 11.68
C SER A 5 -13.54 13.91 11.82
N SER A 6 -12.93 12.74 11.63
CA SER A 6 -11.47 12.56 11.68
C SER A 6 -10.78 12.89 10.35
N HIS A 7 -11.54 13.12 9.27
CA HIS A 7 -10.97 13.45 7.97
C HIS A 7 -10.16 14.76 7.97
N LYS A 8 -10.39 15.65 8.94
CA LYS A 8 -9.62 16.89 9.13
C LYS A 8 -8.14 16.66 9.49
N GLU A 9 -7.80 15.45 9.93
CA GLU A 9 -6.44 15.07 10.32
C GLU A 9 -5.62 14.51 9.15
N PHE A 10 -6.24 14.33 7.98
CA PHE A 10 -5.58 13.84 6.77
C PHE A 10 -4.87 14.99 6.05
N ILE A 11 -3.56 14.98 6.11
CA ILE A 11 -2.68 16.01 5.54
C ILE A 11 -2.26 15.56 4.13
N ALA A 12 -2.25 16.45 3.15
CA ALA A 12 -1.69 16.12 1.83
C ALA A 12 -0.20 15.81 1.94
N VAL A 13 0.31 14.90 1.10
CA VAL A 13 1.74 14.52 1.14
C VAL A 13 2.64 15.74 1.01
N GLN A 14 2.37 16.62 0.03
CA GLN A 14 3.20 17.80 -0.20
C GLN A 14 3.14 18.77 0.99
N ASP A 15 1.93 19.08 1.49
CA ASP A 15 1.76 19.91 2.69
C ASP A 15 2.50 19.35 3.90
N PHE A 16 2.51 18.03 4.06
CA PHE A 16 3.20 17.37 5.17
C PHE A 16 4.72 17.48 5.03
N LEU A 17 5.27 17.21 3.85
CA LEU A 17 6.70 17.33 3.57
C LEU A 17 7.21 18.77 3.72
N ASP A 18 6.38 19.75 3.39
CA ASP A 18 6.75 21.16 3.43
C ASP A 18 6.61 21.79 4.82
N ASN A 19 5.75 21.25 5.70
CA ASN A 19 5.41 21.91 6.96
C ASN A 19 5.74 21.10 8.22
N TYR A 20 5.93 19.77 8.15
CA TYR A 20 6.13 18.95 9.35
C TYR A 20 7.57 19.06 9.88
N GLN A 21 7.75 19.80 10.98
CA GLN A 21 9.07 20.16 11.52
C GLN A 21 9.95 18.95 11.92
N PRO A 22 9.47 17.90 12.62
CA PRO A 22 10.32 16.78 13.01
C PRO A 22 11.01 16.05 11.84
N ILE A 23 10.45 16.16 10.63
CA ILE A 23 11.04 15.58 9.41
C ILE A 23 12.08 16.50 8.77
N LYS A 24 12.05 17.80 9.07
CA LYS A 24 13.01 18.77 8.55
C LYS A 24 14.37 18.69 9.23
N GLU A 25 14.41 18.18 10.46
CA GLU A 25 15.62 18.17 11.29
C GLU A 25 16.61 17.08 10.90
N TYR A 26 16.16 16.01 10.21
CA TYR A 26 17.00 14.87 9.84
C TYR A 26 16.76 14.45 8.38
N GLU A 27 17.77 14.59 7.52
CA GLU A 27 17.69 14.21 6.10
C GLU A 27 17.26 12.74 5.92
N ASP A 28 17.79 11.85 6.77
CA ASP A 28 17.45 10.42 6.76
C ASP A 28 15.97 10.17 7.06
N SER A 29 15.36 10.94 7.97
CA SER A 29 13.92 10.82 8.29
C SER A 29 13.05 11.28 7.11
N ARG A 30 13.49 12.33 6.40
CA ARG A 30 12.79 12.82 5.19
C ARG A 30 12.90 11.83 4.04
N ALA A 31 14.08 11.25 3.83
CA ALA A 31 14.29 10.22 2.83
C ALA A 31 13.49 8.94 3.17
N LEU A 32 13.45 8.55 4.45
CA LEU A 32 12.67 7.41 4.93
C LEU A 32 11.19 7.59 4.62
N LEU A 33 10.64 8.75 4.99
CA LEU A 33 9.25 9.06 4.70
C LEU A 33 8.96 9.09 3.21
N ARG A 34 9.83 9.67 2.39
CA ARG A 34 9.68 9.64 0.92
C ARG A 34 9.64 8.22 0.39
N SER A 35 10.47 7.33 0.91
CA SER A 35 10.43 5.92 0.53
C SER A 35 9.12 5.25 0.94
N ILE A 36 8.60 5.52 2.14
CA ILE A 36 7.28 5.01 2.57
C ILE A 36 6.16 5.54 1.66
N ILE A 37 6.21 6.82 1.31
CA ILE A 37 5.28 7.45 0.38
C ILE A 37 5.34 6.74 -0.96
N ASP A 38 6.52 6.57 -1.55
CA ASP A 38 6.70 5.96 -2.88
C ASP A 38 6.28 4.49 -2.92
N LEU A 39 6.46 3.75 -1.82
CA LEU A 39 6.01 2.36 -1.71
C LEU A 39 4.52 2.21 -1.34
N THR A 40 3.85 3.29 -0.97
CA THR A 40 2.39 3.29 -0.72
C THR A 40 1.66 3.50 -2.04
N VAL A 41 0.76 2.56 -2.37
CA VAL A 41 0.04 2.53 -3.65
C VAL A 41 -1.47 2.60 -3.45
N ARG A 42 -2.19 3.13 -4.45
CA ARG A 42 -3.66 3.11 -4.49
C ARG A 42 -4.13 1.82 -5.15
N LEU A 43 -5.11 1.17 -4.54
CA LEU A 43 -5.80 0.03 -5.13
C LEU A 43 -7.16 0.46 -5.68
N ARG A 44 -7.47 0.02 -6.90
CA ARG A 44 -8.79 0.13 -7.54
C ARG A 44 -9.26 -1.26 -7.94
N LEU A 45 -10.28 -1.75 -7.25
CA LEU A 45 -10.83 -3.09 -7.42
C LEU A 45 -12.15 -2.99 -8.15
N ASN A 46 -12.24 -3.56 -9.35
CA ASN A 46 -13.44 -3.52 -10.18
C ASN A 46 -14.24 -4.82 -10.14
N TRP A 47 -13.96 -5.69 -9.18
CA TRP A 47 -14.68 -6.96 -9.01
C TRP A 47 -14.73 -7.36 -7.54
N THR A 48 -15.83 -7.99 -7.17
CA THR A 48 -15.99 -8.62 -5.86
C THR A 48 -16.29 -10.09 -6.07
N SER A 49 -15.44 -10.95 -5.51
CA SER A 49 -15.52 -12.40 -5.72
C SER A 49 -16.84 -12.96 -5.20
N PRO A 50 -17.56 -13.78 -6.00
CA PRO A 50 -18.69 -14.56 -5.51
C PRO A 50 -18.35 -15.51 -4.35
N ALA A 51 -17.07 -15.84 -4.18
CA ALA A 51 -16.59 -16.77 -3.16
C ALA A 51 -16.37 -16.13 -1.77
N ARG A 52 -16.63 -14.82 -1.61
CA ARG A 52 -16.60 -14.19 -0.27
C ARG A 52 -17.63 -14.84 0.65
N GLN A 53 -17.26 -14.98 1.93
CA GLN A 53 -18.13 -15.51 2.97
C GLN A 53 -19.20 -14.47 3.36
N ASP A 54 -20.28 -14.92 4.01
CA ASP A 54 -21.41 -14.05 4.33
C ASP A 54 -21.07 -12.99 5.40
N ASP A 55 -20.10 -13.28 6.26
CA ASP A 55 -19.59 -12.39 7.31
C ASP A 55 -18.50 -11.42 6.81
N ASP A 56 -18.09 -11.50 5.54
CA ASP A 56 -17.12 -10.59 4.95
C ASP A 56 -17.70 -9.18 4.73
N VAL A 57 -16.87 -8.15 4.90
CA VAL A 57 -17.24 -6.71 4.77
C VAL A 57 -17.89 -6.36 3.43
N PHE A 58 -17.61 -7.12 2.37
CA PHE A 58 -18.14 -6.91 1.03
C PHE A 58 -19.04 -8.07 0.55
N SER A 59 -19.57 -8.88 1.47
CA SER A 59 -20.45 -10.02 1.15
C SER A 59 -21.73 -9.61 0.39
N ASP A 60 -22.28 -8.42 0.71
CA ASP A 60 -23.49 -7.87 0.08
C ASP A 60 -23.30 -7.47 -1.39
N VAL A 61 -22.06 -7.33 -1.86
CA VAL A 61 -21.73 -6.88 -3.22
C VAL A 61 -20.99 -7.96 -4.02
N ARG A 62 -21.04 -9.21 -3.58
CA ARG A 62 -20.50 -10.38 -4.29
C ARG A 62 -20.98 -10.47 -5.74
N GLY A 63 -20.08 -10.82 -6.65
CA GLY A 63 -20.36 -10.96 -8.08
C GLY A 63 -20.68 -9.63 -8.79
N SER A 64 -20.38 -8.49 -8.17
CA SER A 64 -20.55 -7.17 -8.79
C SER A 64 -19.23 -6.53 -9.18
N ASP A 65 -19.32 -5.62 -10.14
CA ASP A 65 -18.23 -4.78 -10.64
C ASP A 65 -18.16 -3.40 -9.93
N LYS A 66 -18.83 -3.28 -8.78
CA LYS A 66 -18.85 -2.03 -8.01
C LYS A 66 -17.42 -1.67 -7.59
N LEU A 67 -16.93 -0.54 -8.08
CA LEU A 67 -15.60 -0.04 -7.77
C LEU A 67 -15.41 0.11 -6.25
N ARG A 68 -14.38 -0.56 -5.74
CA ARG A 68 -13.85 -0.40 -4.39
C ARG A 68 -12.44 0.19 -4.48
N THR A 69 -12.05 0.94 -3.46
CA THR A 69 -10.73 1.55 -3.38
C THR A 69 -10.09 1.28 -2.03
N GLY A 70 -8.77 1.19 -2.02
CA GLY A 70 -8.01 0.96 -0.81
C GLY A 70 -6.54 1.34 -0.97
N THR A 71 -5.74 0.95 0.02
CA THR A 71 -4.31 1.20 0.05
C THR A 71 -3.55 -0.12 -0.02
N GLY A 72 -2.40 -0.12 -0.67
CA GLY A 72 -1.42 -1.19 -0.58
C GLY A 72 -0.04 -0.65 -0.26
N PHE A 73 0.87 -1.55 0.12
CA PHE A 73 2.26 -1.24 0.41
C PHE A 73 3.18 -2.25 -0.28
N ILE A 74 4.20 -1.76 -0.98
CA ILE A 74 5.17 -2.62 -1.65
C ILE A 74 6.12 -3.21 -0.61
N LEU A 75 6.12 -4.53 -0.47
CA LEU A 75 6.99 -5.25 0.45
C LEU A 75 8.32 -5.65 -0.16
N SER A 76 8.38 -5.80 -1.48
CA SER A 76 9.59 -6.22 -2.17
C SER A 76 9.48 -5.95 -3.65
N VAL A 77 10.61 -5.66 -4.27
CA VAL A 77 10.80 -5.62 -5.71
C VAL A 77 11.92 -6.58 -6.09
N VAL A 78 11.66 -7.42 -7.09
CA VAL A 78 12.63 -8.37 -7.64
C VAL A 78 12.80 -8.10 -9.12
N GLY A 79 14.05 -7.92 -9.56
CA GLY A 79 14.41 -7.77 -10.97
C GLY A 79 15.65 -6.91 -11.17
N PRO A 80 16.02 -6.64 -12.44
CA PRO A 80 15.35 -7.16 -13.63
C PRO A 80 15.50 -8.68 -13.75
N VAL A 81 14.39 -9.35 -14.04
CA VAL A 81 14.40 -10.74 -14.50
C VAL A 81 14.49 -10.70 -16.03
N THR A 82 15.47 -11.39 -16.60
CA THR A 82 15.76 -11.37 -18.04
C THR A 82 15.61 -12.74 -18.65
N ASN A 83 15.14 -12.80 -19.90
CA ASN A 83 14.99 -14.03 -20.67
C ASN A 83 14.09 -15.10 -20.00
N GLU A 84 13.16 -14.68 -19.14
CA GLU A 84 12.11 -15.53 -18.57
C GLU A 84 10.75 -15.25 -19.22
N SER A 85 9.87 -16.26 -19.16
CA SER A 85 8.47 -16.09 -19.53
C SER A 85 7.76 -15.13 -18.58
N CYS A 86 7.07 -14.14 -19.15
CA CYS A 86 6.34 -13.17 -18.36
C CYS A 86 4.90 -13.65 -18.09
N PRO A 87 4.46 -13.73 -16.82
CA PRO A 87 3.14 -14.20 -16.46
C PRO A 87 2.03 -13.14 -16.65
N CYS A 88 2.36 -11.93 -17.11
CA CYS A 88 1.35 -10.91 -17.29
C CYS A 88 0.48 -11.18 -18.53
N GLU A 89 -0.74 -10.70 -18.48
CA GLU A 89 -1.74 -10.88 -19.54
C GLU A 89 -1.26 -10.30 -20.89
N VAL A 90 -0.55 -9.17 -20.86
CA VAL A 90 -0.05 -8.51 -22.09
C VAL A 90 0.99 -9.36 -22.81
N CYS A 91 1.84 -10.06 -22.06
CA CYS A 91 2.91 -10.87 -22.64
C CYS A 91 2.47 -12.30 -22.95
N CYS A 92 1.32 -12.78 -22.43
CA CYS A 92 0.81 -14.13 -22.69
C CYS A 92 1.86 -15.25 -22.53
N GLY A 93 2.74 -15.15 -21.53
CA GLY A 93 3.80 -16.15 -21.31
C GLY A 93 5.01 -16.03 -22.22
N GLN A 94 5.09 -15.02 -23.09
CA GLN A 94 6.26 -14.76 -23.94
C GLN A 94 7.47 -14.38 -23.09
N THR A 95 8.65 -14.75 -23.60
CA THR A 95 9.92 -14.34 -23.03
C THR A 95 10.13 -12.84 -23.24
N VAL A 96 10.43 -12.12 -22.16
CA VAL A 96 10.66 -10.67 -22.19
C VAL A 96 12.11 -10.35 -21.90
N ALA A 97 12.59 -9.24 -22.46
CA ALA A 97 13.98 -8.80 -22.28
C ALA A 97 14.27 -8.45 -20.81
N LYS A 98 13.38 -7.70 -20.16
CA LYS A 98 13.43 -7.34 -18.74
C LYS A 98 12.03 -7.23 -18.16
N SER A 99 11.84 -7.72 -16.94
CA SER A 99 10.65 -7.46 -16.14
C SER A 99 11.00 -7.34 -14.66
N TRP A 100 10.13 -6.67 -13.90
CA TRP A 100 10.22 -6.58 -12.45
C TRP A 100 8.94 -7.10 -11.82
N ARG A 101 9.10 -7.75 -10.67
CA ARG A 101 8.02 -8.34 -9.89
C ARG A 101 7.90 -7.56 -8.59
N PHE A 102 6.71 -7.05 -8.30
CA PHE A 102 6.41 -6.38 -7.03
C PHE A 102 5.51 -7.27 -6.18
N LEU A 103 5.79 -7.35 -4.89
CA LEU A 103 4.82 -7.87 -3.92
C LEU A 103 4.15 -6.69 -3.23
N VAL A 104 2.84 -6.56 -3.44
CA VAL A 104 2.01 -5.54 -2.79
C VAL A 104 1.22 -6.21 -1.67
N ARG A 105 1.39 -5.73 -0.44
CA ARG A 105 0.57 -6.10 0.71
C ARG A 105 -0.62 -5.17 0.84
N THR A 106 -1.76 -5.71 1.20
CA THR A 106 -2.97 -4.96 1.58
C THR A 106 -3.77 -5.77 2.59
N ALA A 107 -4.92 -5.25 2.99
CA ALA A 107 -5.84 -5.98 3.85
C ALA A 107 -6.54 -7.11 3.08
N ARG A 108 -6.76 -8.25 3.73
CA ARG A 108 -7.47 -9.40 3.17
C ARG A 108 -8.88 -9.03 2.73
N HIS A 109 -9.60 -8.28 3.56
CA HIS A 109 -10.95 -7.85 3.21
C HIS A 109 -10.95 -6.95 1.95
N MET A 110 -9.85 -6.26 1.63
CA MET A 110 -9.74 -5.52 0.38
C MET A 110 -9.65 -6.47 -0.81
N VAL A 111 -8.66 -7.37 -0.84
CA VAL A 111 -8.46 -8.35 -1.93
C VAL A 111 -8.69 -9.77 -1.41
N TYR A 112 -9.84 -10.36 -1.78
CA TYR A 112 -10.28 -11.65 -1.25
C TYR A 112 -9.75 -12.87 -2.01
N ASP A 113 -9.32 -12.80 -3.26
CA ASP A 113 -8.71 -13.98 -3.89
C ASP A 113 -7.99 -13.55 -5.16
N THR A 114 -7.44 -14.53 -5.88
CA THR A 114 -6.81 -14.32 -7.17
C THR A 114 -7.78 -13.73 -8.19
N VAL A 115 -9.09 -14.03 -8.12
CA VAL A 115 -10.08 -13.47 -9.06
C VAL A 115 -10.20 -11.96 -8.84
N GLU A 116 -10.27 -11.50 -7.59
CA GLU A 116 -10.23 -10.06 -7.31
C GLU A 116 -8.88 -9.41 -7.62
N ALA A 117 -7.78 -10.10 -7.35
CA ALA A 117 -6.45 -9.59 -7.66
C ALA A 117 -6.29 -9.32 -9.17
N GLN A 118 -6.77 -10.23 -10.02
CA GLN A 118 -6.74 -10.07 -11.48
C GLN A 118 -7.53 -8.86 -11.98
N GLU A 119 -8.56 -8.45 -11.24
CA GLU A 119 -9.37 -7.26 -11.53
C GLU A 119 -8.95 -6.02 -10.73
N THR A 120 -7.78 -6.07 -10.07
CA THR A 120 -7.24 -4.97 -9.28
C THR A 120 -6.17 -4.21 -10.06
N GLN A 121 -6.37 -2.90 -10.17
CA GLN A 121 -5.37 -1.95 -10.65
C GLN A 121 -4.64 -1.31 -9.47
N VAL A 122 -3.32 -1.18 -9.61
CA VAL A 122 -2.41 -0.60 -8.62
C VAL A 122 -1.82 0.66 -9.21
N ASP A 123 -2.21 1.81 -8.67
CA ASP A 123 -1.69 3.10 -9.11
C ASP A 123 -0.55 3.54 -8.18
N PHE A 124 0.60 3.82 -8.77
CA PHE A 124 1.79 4.33 -8.11
C PHE A 124 1.80 5.85 -8.12
N PHE A 125 2.47 6.45 -7.14
CA PHE A 125 2.79 7.88 -7.09
C PHE A 125 1.58 8.82 -7.23
N TYR A 126 0.40 8.38 -6.81
CA TYR A 126 -0.83 9.20 -6.86
C TYR A 126 -0.93 10.12 -5.63
N ASP A 127 -0.07 11.14 -5.60
CA ASP A 127 0.12 12.02 -4.45
C ASP A 127 -0.78 13.26 -4.45
N ASP A 128 -1.22 13.69 -5.64
CA ASP A 128 -2.14 14.80 -5.86
C ASP A 128 -3.21 14.46 -6.92
N ASP A 129 -4.17 15.37 -7.08
CA ASP A 129 -5.22 15.29 -8.11
C ASP A 129 -4.78 15.95 -9.43
N GLU A 130 -3.50 16.32 -9.59
CA GLU A 130 -3.04 16.85 -10.86
C GLU A 130 -3.20 15.77 -11.94
N ILE A 131 -3.43 16.23 -13.18
CA ILE A 131 -3.64 15.40 -14.35
C ILE A 131 -2.28 14.84 -14.84
N GLY A 132 -1.44 14.40 -13.89
CA GLY A 132 -0.21 13.69 -14.15
C GLY A 132 -0.49 12.24 -14.53
N LYS A 133 0.42 11.67 -15.32
CA LYS A 133 0.38 10.25 -15.68
C LYS A 133 0.71 9.42 -14.44
N LYS A 134 -0.32 8.90 -13.77
CA LYS A 134 -0.16 7.88 -12.74
C LYS A 134 0.32 6.59 -13.40
N GLU A 135 1.40 6.01 -12.91
CA GLU A 135 1.85 4.71 -13.39
C GLU A 135 0.95 3.62 -12.79
N THR A 136 0.38 2.79 -13.64
CA THR A 136 -0.63 1.80 -13.24
C THR A 136 -0.21 0.42 -13.70
N VAL A 137 -0.23 -0.55 -12.80
CA VAL A 137 -0.06 -1.97 -13.14
C VAL A 137 -1.28 -2.77 -12.69
N ARG A 138 -1.51 -3.93 -13.33
CA ARG A 138 -2.53 -4.88 -12.90
C ARG A 138 -1.91 -5.92 -11.97
N ALA A 139 -2.60 -6.28 -10.90
CA ALA A 139 -2.20 -7.42 -10.09
C ALA A 139 -2.52 -8.74 -10.81
N LEU A 140 -1.64 -9.73 -10.65
CA LEU A 140 -1.75 -11.00 -11.38
C LEU A 140 -2.44 -12.09 -10.57
N LYS A 141 -2.11 -12.18 -9.29
CA LYS A 141 -2.63 -13.18 -8.38
C LYS A 141 -2.33 -12.83 -6.93
N VAL A 142 -3.08 -13.44 -6.03
CA VAL A 142 -2.70 -13.55 -4.62
C VAL A 142 -1.60 -14.61 -4.50
N VAL A 143 -0.49 -14.27 -3.85
CA VAL A 143 0.62 -15.20 -3.59
C VAL A 143 0.66 -15.69 -2.15
N LYS A 144 0.21 -14.87 -1.21
CA LYS A 144 0.06 -15.24 0.20
C LYS A 144 -1.16 -14.55 0.78
N SER A 145 -1.79 -15.22 1.74
CA SER A 145 -2.95 -14.70 2.43
C SER A 145 -2.97 -15.24 3.85
N TYR A 146 -3.27 -14.37 4.82
CA TYR A 146 -3.38 -14.69 6.24
C TYR A 146 -4.71 -14.14 6.76
N PRO A 147 -5.81 -14.90 6.62
CA PRO A 147 -7.15 -14.45 7.00
C PRO A 147 -7.23 -13.98 8.47
N GLU A 148 -6.54 -14.68 9.36
CA GLU A 148 -6.49 -14.39 10.80
C GLU A 148 -5.80 -13.07 11.15
N ARG A 149 -5.03 -12.51 10.22
CA ARG A 149 -4.34 -11.22 10.36
C ARG A 149 -4.91 -10.15 9.44
N ASP A 150 -5.95 -10.48 8.69
CA ASP A 150 -6.50 -9.64 7.62
C ASP A 150 -5.40 -9.19 6.63
N ILE A 151 -4.49 -10.08 6.23
CA ILE A 151 -3.40 -9.77 5.28
C ILE A 151 -3.60 -10.49 3.95
N CYS A 152 -3.34 -9.76 2.85
CA CYS A 152 -3.20 -10.29 1.50
C CYS A 152 -1.93 -9.75 0.84
N GLU A 153 -1.19 -10.61 0.16
CA GLU A 153 -0.04 -10.24 -0.67
C GLU A 153 -0.32 -10.66 -2.11
N MET A 154 -0.22 -9.69 -3.02
CA MET A 154 -0.48 -9.87 -4.44
C MET A 154 0.76 -9.56 -5.28
N LEU A 155 0.94 -10.35 -6.33
CA LEU A 155 2.02 -10.21 -7.28
C LEU A 155 1.62 -9.25 -8.39
N CYS A 156 2.44 -8.24 -8.64
CA CYS A 156 2.34 -7.36 -9.80
C CYS A 156 3.60 -7.49 -10.67
N VAL A 157 3.48 -7.17 -11.95
CA VAL A 157 4.60 -7.16 -12.90
C VAL A 157 4.62 -5.84 -13.66
N THR A 158 5.82 -5.31 -13.89
CA THR A 158 6.06 -4.22 -14.83
C THR A 158 7.21 -4.53 -15.77
N HIS A 159 7.18 -3.88 -16.93
CA HIS A 159 8.29 -3.81 -17.89
C HIS A 159 8.88 -2.39 -17.97
N ASP A 160 8.30 -1.45 -17.22
CA ASP A 160 8.75 -0.07 -17.14
C ASP A 160 9.95 0.03 -16.19
N GLU A 161 11.11 0.32 -16.77
CA GLU A 161 12.39 0.42 -16.07
C GLU A 161 12.46 1.66 -15.17
N ASP A 162 11.78 2.76 -15.51
CA ASP A 162 11.74 3.98 -14.71
C ASP A 162 10.88 3.76 -13.45
N LEU A 163 9.70 3.16 -13.63
CA LEU A 163 8.84 2.75 -12.51
C LEU A 163 9.60 1.80 -11.58
N ALA A 164 10.23 0.76 -12.13
CA ALA A 164 10.97 -0.22 -11.36
C ALA A 164 12.16 0.39 -10.61
N GLY A 165 12.93 1.26 -11.27
CA GLY A 165 14.08 1.94 -10.69
C GLY A 165 13.69 2.83 -9.51
N ARG A 166 12.58 3.57 -9.61
CA ARG A 166 12.06 4.39 -8.51
C ARG A 166 11.63 3.54 -7.32
N VAL A 167 10.87 2.46 -7.55
CA VAL A 167 10.43 1.55 -6.48
C VAL A 167 11.61 0.85 -5.82
N GLN A 168 12.60 0.41 -6.58
CA GLN A 168 13.81 -0.26 -6.05
C GLN A 168 14.66 0.67 -5.20
N SER A 169 14.81 1.93 -5.63
CA SER A 169 15.52 2.95 -4.84
C SER A 169 14.84 3.20 -3.49
N ALA A 170 13.50 3.34 -3.48
CA ALA A 170 12.73 3.51 -2.26
C ALA A 170 12.81 2.28 -1.34
N TYR A 171 12.72 1.07 -1.90
CA TYR A 171 12.81 -0.19 -1.15
C TYR A 171 14.16 -0.38 -0.46
N LEU A 172 15.27 -0.20 -1.19
CA LEU A 172 16.62 -0.35 -0.63
C LEU A 172 16.88 0.64 0.52
N PHE A 173 16.33 1.85 0.42
CA PHE A 173 16.46 2.85 1.48
C PHE A 173 15.73 2.44 2.77
N LEU A 174 14.54 1.87 2.66
CA LEU A 174 13.80 1.39 3.85
C LEU A 174 14.53 0.25 4.57
N ASP A 175 15.06 -0.69 3.80
CA ASP A 175 15.77 -1.86 4.36
C ASP A 175 16.98 -1.40 5.19
N PHE A 176 17.68 -0.37 4.70
CA PHE A 176 18.84 0.23 5.35
C PHE A 176 18.54 0.94 6.68
N ILE A 177 17.39 1.62 6.82
CA ILE A 177 17.08 2.49 7.97
C ILE A 177 16.26 1.80 9.07
N SER A 178 15.84 0.54 8.90
CA SER A 178 14.92 -0.19 9.81
C SER A 178 15.41 -0.46 11.26
N LEU A 179 16.39 0.29 11.77
CA LEU A 179 17.14 -0.02 12.99
C LEU A 179 17.32 1.15 13.96
N VAL A 180 16.29 1.93 14.27
CA VAL A 180 16.27 2.77 15.51
C VAL A 180 14.84 2.92 16.02
N LEU A 181 14.53 2.40 17.22
CA LEU A 181 13.27 2.66 17.92
C LEU A 181 13.57 3.34 19.27
N LYS A 182 12.84 4.41 19.60
CA LYS A 182 12.87 5.12 20.90
C LYS A 182 11.55 4.94 21.66
N ASP A 183 11.54 5.30 22.94
CA ASP A 183 10.53 4.94 23.96
C ASP A 183 9.16 5.68 23.89
N GLU A 184 8.94 6.60 22.94
CA GLU A 184 7.62 7.16 22.63
C GLU A 184 7.40 7.18 21.11
N TRP A 185 6.45 6.39 20.61
CA TRP A 185 6.30 6.19 19.16
C TRP A 185 5.39 7.23 18.54
N GLN A 186 5.94 8.07 17.67
CA GLN A 186 5.11 8.83 16.75
C GLN A 186 4.66 7.87 15.65
N VAL A 187 3.35 7.75 15.45
CA VAL A 187 2.77 6.88 14.43
C VAL A 187 2.42 7.71 13.21
N LEU A 188 2.90 7.29 12.04
CA LEU A 188 2.46 7.80 10.75
C LEU A 188 1.66 6.73 10.01
N VAL A 189 0.53 7.15 9.43
CA VAL A 189 -0.21 6.31 8.48
C VAL A 189 -0.26 7.02 7.14
N VAL A 190 0.28 6.38 6.11
CA VAL A 190 0.29 6.89 4.74
C VAL A 190 -0.74 6.11 3.94
N SER A 191 -1.77 6.76 3.41
CA SER A 191 -2.90 6.04 2.79
C SER A 191 -3.60 6.78 1.66
N HIS A 192 -4.41 6.07 0.88
CA HIS A 192 -5.32 6.63 -0.13
C HIS A 192 -6.77 6.61 0.38
N PRO A 193 -7.16 7.52 1.29
CA PRO A 193 -8.49 7.51 1.87
C PRO A 193 -9.55 7.66 0.79
N HIS A 194 -10.44 6.67 0.68
CA HIS A 194 -11.51 6.58 -0.32
C HIS A 194 -10.99 6.63 -1.77
N GLY A 195 -9.74 6.19 -2.01
CA GLY A 195 -9.09 6.21 -3.32
C GLY A 195 -8.69 7.60 -3.80
N LYS A 196 -8.68 8.60 -2.91
CA LYS A 196 -8.18 9.95 -3.18
C LYS A 196 -6.65 10.02 -3.14
N PRO A 197 -6.04 11.16 -3.53
CA PRO A 197 -4.60 11.30 -3.47
C PRO A 197 -4.08 10.99 -2.08
N LYS A 198 -2.83 10.53 -2.03
CA LYS A 198 -2.21 10.04 -0.81
C LYS A 198 -2.26 11.10 0.29
N LYS A 199 -2.55 10.64 1.50
CA LYS A 199 -2.64 11.46 2.71
C LYS A 199 -1.85 10.83 3.84
N ILE A 200 -1.35 11.68 4.71
CA ILE A 200 -0.61 11.30 5.91
C ILE A 200 -1.44 11.72 7.12
N THR A 201 -1.54 10.82 8.10
CA THR A 201 -2.08 11.14 9.43
C THR A 201 -1.03 10.82 10.47
N VAL A 202 -1.03 11.60 11.55
CA VAL A 202 -0.09 11.47 12.65
C VAL A 202 -0.84 11.08 13.91
N GLY A 203 -0.25 10.22 14.71
CA GLY A 203 -0.72 9.90 16.04
C GLY A 203 0.42 9.44 16.92
N VAL A 204 0.04 8.81 18.02
CA VAL A 204 0.94 8.26 19.03
C VAL A 204 0.59 6.79 19.20
N GLY A 205 1.62 5.96 19.18
CA GLY A 205 1.51 4.53 19.49
C GLY A 205 1.32 4.34 20.99
N ARG A 206 0.48 3.38 21.35
CA ARG A 206 0.30 2.93 22.73
C ARG A 206 0.87 1.52 22.80
N SER A 207 1.81 1.29 23.71
CA SER A 207 2.27 -0.07 24.00
C SER A 207 1.06 -0.92 24.39
N GLY A 208 0.80 -1.98 23.64
CA GLY A 208 -0.05 -3.06 24.10
C GLY A 208 0.57 -3.69 25.35
N THR A 209 -0.25 -4.26 26.23
CA THR A 209 0.25 -5.13 27.31
C THR A 209 1.23 -6.15 26.73
N SER A 210 2.34 -6.41 27.43
CA SER A 210 3.57 -7.13 27.01
C SER A 210 3.43 -8.53 26.37
N GLN A 211 2.21 -8.99 26.09
CA GLN A 211 1.90 -10.27 25.48
C GLN A 211 1.34 -10.17 24.04
N GLN A 212 1.16 -8.97 23.50
CA GLN A 212 0.69 -8.82 22.11
C GLN A 212 1.87 -8.63 21.14
N PRO A 213 1.93 -9.38 20.03
CA PRO A 213 2.93 -9.17 19.00
C PRO A 213 2.83 -7.74 18.43
N LEU A 214 3.95 -7.22 17.89
CA LEU A 214 4.04 -5.92 17.16
C LEU A 214 2.91 -5.68 16.13
N LEU A 215 2.25 -6.76 15.68
CA LEU A 215 1.07 -6.75 14.80
C LEU A 215 -0.18 -6.08 15.39
N LEU A 216 -0.26 -5.87 16.71
CA LEU A 216 -1.42 -5.27 17.40
C LEU A 216 -1.04 -3.96 18.08
N LEU A 217 -0.29 -3.12 17.37
CA LEU A 217 0.00 -1.78 17.86
C LEU A 217 -1.29 -0.94 17.91
N GLY A 218 -1.72 -0.56 19.11
CA GLY A 218 -2.75 0.45 19.29
C GLY A 218 -2.19 1.84 18.98
N TYR A 219 -2.92 2.66 18.21
CA TYR A 219 -2.53 4.04 17.92
C TYR A 219 -3.77 4.91 17.74
N ASN A 220 -3.60 6.24 17.82
CA ASN A 220 -4.70 7.20 17.65
C ASN A 220 -4.65 8.01 16.35
N ALA A 221 -3.69 7.74 15.46
CA ALA A 221 -3.67 8.33 14.11
C ALA A 221 -4.99 8.05 13.37
N ALA A 222 -5.55 9.07 12.72
CA ALA A 222 -6.82 8.96 12.04
C ALA A 222 -6.80 7.92 10.90
N THR A 223 -7.76 7.00 10.90
CA THR A 223 -7.94 6.03 9.81
C THR A 223 -9.39 5.98 9.37
N CYS A 224 -9.62 5.56 8.14
CA CYS A 224 -10.95 5.27 7.60
C CYS A 224 -10.94 3.95 6.80
N PRO A 225 -12.10 3.42 6.35
CA PRO A 225 -12.11 2.21 5.54
C PRO A 225 -11.21 2.28 4.29
N GLY A 226 -11.03 3.47 3.69
CA GLY A 226 -10.10 3.64 2.57
C GLY A 226 -8.61 3.60 2.96
N SER A 227 -8.30 3.68 4.26
CA SER A 227 -6.95 3.49 4.78
C SER A 227 -6.59 2.01 4.98
N SER A 228 -7.51 1.08 4.75
CA SER A 228 -7.23 -0.36 4.85
C SER A 228 -6.08 -0.76 3.93
N GLY A 229 -5.12 -1.51 4.49
CA GLY A 229 -3.89 -1.94 3.81
C GLY A 229 -2.75 -0.92 3.80
N ALA A 230 -2.93 0.24 4.42
CA ALA A 230 -1.89 1.26 4.55
C ALA A 230 -0.74 0.82 5.49
N PRO A 231 0.51 1.23 5.22
CA PRO A 231 1.59 1.08 6.18
C PRO A 231 1.33 1.95 7.42
N VAL A 232 1.66 1.36 8.58
CA VAL A 232 1.77 2.06 9.86
C VAL A 232 3.25 2.13 10.19
N VAL A 233 3.78 3.33 10.32
CA VAL A 233 5.21 3.58 10.52
C VAL A 233 5.41 4.19 11.89
N LEU A 234 6.44 3.69 12.59
CA LEU A 234 6.92 4.26 13.83
C LEU A 234 8.12 5.15 13.54
N LEU A 235 8.03 6.40 13.98
CA LEU A 235 9.14 7.35 14.04
C LEU A 235 9.54 7.57 15.50
#